data_AF-A0A428U9X5-F1
#
_entry.id   AF-A0A428U9X5-F1
#
_cell.length_a   1.000
_cell.length_b   1.000
_cell.length_c   1.000
_cell.angle_alpha   90.00
_cell.angle_beta   90.00
_cell.angle_gamma   90.00
#
_symmetry.space_group_name_H-M   'P 1'
#
loop_
_entity.id
_entity.type
_entity.pdbx_description
1 polymer ?
#
loop_
_entity_poly.entity_id
_entity_poly.type
_entity_poly.pdbx_seq_one_letter_code
_entity_poly.pdbx_strand_id
1 'polypeptide(L)'
;MNGQVSDGFLHALVAISSRYIADAEGGSKTDQATHHLSISEQCTDLDDMSLEAVQTLTLQAMCLVSLGRGTAGWIKIGMAIRMAQGMELHRQAISDHASSALDMSPAGKCTLSLYAMDRFSVCGSNRPMMVSDDWVQGSRQPRERPGLSAFTRLDQPSVQQMNQGQIIHELFVDILSLLGQSTQYLQKGGVQGDSHFPWHQHSILSKIVGELTEWKTRVDTAISFNTIDYSNSVNVNWLCLSWFSYHAILVRLYRQFLPLIMVESESDYTSDPWQKDTSRTCVEHAISMAELCDEATGHGYSWPFFTSFCLASAATVLIHAQHYDFVSGCTEHLVTIVERLIAMLDENPSVELQLEMLRRMYKCHSEMIVEYCSGTLMTTNLDLTQFYKRYPKAEFDPSHIPFTQPSDWMDSSLDGGDDLFSLGSLPEKLSSLRGSPYTFQGTGISCHQTPRVSETSERLANLSNISGMMSSVDDYLRLDDENYTLRPVDENQSTQACEPMDEELLKSLLEYVEGDCVGGEYRD
;
A
#
# COMPACT_ATOMS: atom_id res chain seq x y z
N MET A 1 -9.73 -33.06 -20.32
CA MET A 1 -9.68 -32.51 -18.96
C MET A 1 -10.98 -31.77 -18.77
N ASN A 2 -11.88 -32.29 -17.93
CA ASN A 2 -13.11 -31.57 -17.58
C ASN A 2 -12.66 -30.29 -16.87
N GLY A 3 -13.02 -29.13 -17.41
CA GLY A 3 -12.58 -27.81 -16.93
C GLY A 3 -13.21 -27.40 -15.60
N GLN A 4 -13.00 -28.20 -14.56
CA GLN A 4 -13.36 -27.83 -13.19
C GLN A 4 -12.19 -27.04 -12.58
N VAL A 5 -12.52 -25.87 -12.06
CA VAL A 5 -11.63 -25.00 -11.29
C VAL A 5 -11.24 -25.72 -9.99
N SER A 6 -9.99 -25.59 -9.53
CA SER A 6 -9.56 -26.26 -8.29
C SER A 6 -10.26 -25.71 -7.05
N ASP A 7 -10.41 -26.57 -6.04
CA ASP A 7 -10.92 -26.19 -4.72
C ASP A 7 -10.04 -25.10 -4.09
N GLY A 8 -8.72 -25.16 -4.29
CA GLY A 8 -7.78 -24.15 -3.82
C GLY A 8 -8.14 -22.75 -4.32
N PHE A 9 -8.39 -22.61 -5.62
CA PHE A 9 -8.79 -21.34 -6.23
C PHE A 9 -10.16 -20.87 -5.71
N LEU A 10 -11.16 -21.76 -5.71
CA LEU A 10 -12.51 -21.40 -5.30
C LEU A 10 -12.52 -20.93 -3.84
N HIS A 11 -11.85 -21.63 -2.93
CA HIS A 11 -11.75 -21.22 -1.54
C HIS A 11 -10.99 -19.90 -1.38
N ALA A 12 -9.97 -19.62 -2.19
CA ALA A 12 -9.30 -18.32 -2.17
C ALA A 12 -10.25 -17.18 -2.57
N LEU A 13 -11.07 -17.41 -3.60
CA LEU A 13 -12.07 -16.46 -4.07
C LEU A 13 -13.13 -16.18 -3.01
N VAL A 14 -13.68 -17.23 -2.37
CA VAL A 14 -14.63 -17.08 -1.26
C VAL A 14 -14.00 -16.32 -0.09
N ALA A 15 -12.76 -16.67 0.26
CA ALA A 15 -12.05 -16.06 1.37
C ALA A 15 -11.90 -14.54 1.21
N ILE A 16 -11.49 -14.06 0.03
CA ILE A 16 -11.41 -12.62 -0.21
C ILE A 16 -12.78 -11.96 -0.37
N SER A 17 -13.73 -12.61 -1.05
CA SER A 17 -15.07 -12.05 -1.29
C SER A 17 -15.85 -11.86 0.02
N SER A 18 -15.70 -12.76 1.00
CA SER A 18 -16.32 -12.64 2.33
C SER A 18 -15.91 -11.37 3.10
N ARG A 19 -14.82 -10.71 2.69
CA ARG A 19 -14.42 -9.41 3.25
C ARG A 19 -15.30 -8.26 2.75
N TYR A 20 -15.77 -8.35 1.52
CA TYR A 20 -16.54 -7.30 0.85
C TYR A 20 -18.05 -7.55 0.90
N ILE A 21 -18.48 -8.79 1.05
CA ILE A 21 -19.89 -9.18 1.08
C ILE A 21 -20.36 -9.36 2.53
N ALA A 22 -21.57 -8.93 2.85
CA ALA A 22 -22.18 -9.19 4.15
C ALA A 22 -22.64 -10.66 4.22
N ASP A 23 -22.35 -11.33 5.34
CA ASP A 23 -22.83 -12.70 5.54
C ASP A 23 -24.36 -12.70 5.66
N ALA A 24 -25.02 -13.51 4.83
CA ALA A 24 -26.47 -13.70 4.85
C ALA A 24 -26.96 -14.27 6.20
N GLU A 25 -26.11 -15.03 6.90
CA GLU A 25 -26.40 -15.64 8.20
C GLU A 25 -25.92 -14.80 9.39
N GLY A 26 -25.29 -13.64 9.13
CA GLY A 26 -24.82 -12.72 10.16
C GLY A 26 -23.56 -13.18 10.92
N GLY A 27 -22.79 -14.12 10.36
CA GLY A 27 -21.49 -14.53 10.88
C GLY A 27 -20.39 -13.46 10.69
N SER A 28 -19.27 -13.68 11.38
CA SER A 28 -18.10 -12.80 11.33
C SER A 28 -17.39 -12.95 9.98
N LYS A 29 -17.34 -11.88 9.17
CA LYS A 29 -16.58 -11.80 7.90
C LYS A 29 -15.15 -12.30 8.04
N THR A 30 -14.50 -12.00 9.16
CA THR A 30 -13.12 -12.39 9.46
C THR A 30 -12.98 -13.89 9.66
N ASP A 31 -13.94 -14.53 10.32
CA ASP A 31 -13.89 -15.97 10.60
C ASP A 31 -14.12 -16.77 9.31
N GLN A 32 -15.08 -16.35 8.50
CA GLN A 32 -15.33 -16.95 7.18
C GLN A 32 -14.10 -16.80 6.26
N ALA A 33 -13.53 -15.60 6.17
CA ALA A 33 -12.32 -15.35 5.39
C ALA A 33 -11.16 -16.25 5.84
N THR A 34 -10.94 -16.37 7.16
CA THR A 34 -9.86 -17.18 7.75
C THR A 34 -10.08 -18.67 7.48
N HIS A 35 -11.31 -19.16 7.61
CA HIS A 35 -11.64 -20.56 7.37
C HIS A 35 -11.40 -20.96 5.91
N HIS A 36 -11.97 -20.24 4.95
CA HIS A 36 -11.78 -20.55 3.53
C HIS A 36 -10.33 -20.34 3.09
N LEU A 37 -9.63 -19.34 3.62
CA LEU A 37 -8.21 -19.15 3.36
C LEU A 37 -7.39 -20.37 3.80
N SER A 38 -7.65 -20.89 5.01
CA SER A 38 -6.95 -22.09 5.51
C SER A 38 -7.15 -23.31 4.61
N ILE A 39 -8.37 -23.52 4.10
CA ILE A 39 -8.66 -24.62 3.17
C ILE A 39 -7.93 -24.39 1.85
N SER A 40 -8.02 -23.17 1.30
CA SER A 40 -7.31 -22.79 0.08
C SER A 40 -5.81 -23.07 0.18
N GLU A 41 -5.17 -22.72 1.30
CA GLU A 41 -3.75 -22.96 1.54
C GLU A 41 -3.40 -24.46 1.59
N GLN A 42 -4.30 -25.31 2.09
CA GLN A 42 -4.10 -26.76 2.15
C GLN A 42 -4.27 -27.43 0.78
N CYS A 43 -5.20 -26.95 -0.05
CA CYS A 43 -5.46 -27.53 -1.36
C CYS A 43 -4.56 -26.94 -2.47
N THR A 44 -3.79 -25.88 -2.20
CA THR A 44 -2.88 -25.27 -3.19
C THR A 44 -1.58 -26.07 -3.32
N ASP A 45 -1.38 -26.69 -4.47
CA ASP A 45 -0.10 -27.32 -4.82
C ASP A 45 0.90 -26.24 -5.30
N LEU A 46 2.00 -26.08 -4.57
CA LEU A 46 3.05 -25.11 -4.90
C LEU A 46 4.01 -25.60 -5.99
N ASP A 47 4.00 -26.90 -6.29
CA ASP A 47 4.81 -27.49 -7.35
C ASP A 47 4.11 -27.41 -8.73
N ASP A 48 2.79 -27.15 -8.76
CA ASP A 48 2.05 -26.86 -9.98
C ASP A 48 2.28 -25.42 -10.45
N MET A 49 3.11 -25.25 -11.48
CA MET A 49 3.31 -23.95 -12.14
C MET A 49 2.22 -23.70 -13.19
N SER A 50 1.02 -23.32 -12.73
CA SER A 50 -0.13 -23.01 -13.57
C SER A 50 -0.64 -21.57 -13.35
N LEU A 51 -1.40 -21.05 -14.33
CA LEU A 51 -1.99 -19.70 -14.20
C LEU A 51 -2.97 -19.65 -13.03
N GLU A 52 -3.70 -20.74 -12.80
CA GLU A 52 -4.64 -20.88 -11.69
C GLU A 52 -3.91 -20.86 -10.33
N ALA A 53 -2.75 -21.51 -10.22
CA ALA A 53 -1.91 -21.44 -9.01
C ALA A 53 -1.43 -19.99 -8.74
N VAL A 54 -1.00 -19.26 -9.77
CA VAL A 54 -0.63 -17.83 -9.63
C VAL A 54 -1.83 -16.99 -9.15
N GLN A 55 -3.00 -17.18 -9.75
CA GLN A 55 -4.21 -16.46 -9.36
C GLN A 55 -4.64 -16.80 -7.94
N THR A 56 -4.58 -18.09 -7.56
CA THR A 56 -4.88 -18.57 -6.21
C THR A 56 -3.97 -17.91 -5.17
N LEU A 57 -2.65 -17.92 -5.40
CA LEU A 57 -1.68 -17.25 -4.51
C LEU A 57 -1.92 -15.73 -4.42
N THR A 58 -2.34 -15.10 -5.52
CA THR A 58 -2.66 -13.67 -5.57
C THR A 58 -3.88 -13.35 -4.68
N LEU A 59 -4.96 -14.15 -4.79
CA LEU A 59 -6.17 -14.00 -3.99
C LEU A 59 -5.90 -14.28 -2.50
N GLN A 60 -5.15 -15.34 -2.20
CA GLN A 60 -4.70 -15.65 -0.84
C GLN A 60 -3.88 -14.50 -0.25
N ALA A 61 -2.96 -13.90 -1.03
CA ALA A 61 -2.17 -12.78 -0.58
C ALA A 61 -3.03 -11.55 -0.24
N MET A 62 -4.01 -11.22 -1.08
CA MET A 62 -4.96 -10.13 -0.80
C MET A 62 -5.77 -10.40 0.46
N CYS A 63 -6.22 -11.65 0.67
CA CYS A 63 -6.96 -12.06 1.86
C CYS A 63 -6.08 -11.98 3.12
N LEU A 64 -4.82 -12.41 3.05
CA LEU A 64 -3.89 -12.26 4.17
C LEU A 64 -3.67 -10.81 4.55
N VAL A 65 -3.50 -9.92 3.57
CA VAL A 65 -3.37 -8.47 3.82
C VAL A 65 -4.65 -7.91 4.44
N SER A 66 -5.83 -8.30 3.96
CA SER A 66 -7.12 -7.88 4.53
C SER A 66 -7.36 -8.42 5.93
N LEU A 67 -6.69 -9.51 6.32
CA LEU A 67 -6.72 -10.06 7.67
C LEU A 67 -5.63 -9.46 8.59
N GLY A 68 -4.90 -8.44 8.14
CA GLY A 68 -3.78 -7.86 8.90
C GLY A 68 -2.53 -8.75 8.96
N ARG A 69 -2.49 -9.86 8.21
CA ARG A 69 -1.36 -10.81 8.14
C ARG A 69 -0.35 -10.39 7.05
N GLY A 70 0.09 -9.14 7.12
CA GLY A 70 0.90 -8.48 6.09
C GLY A 70 2.18 -9.23 5.70
N THR A 71 2.91 -9.82 6.65
CA THR A 71 4.11 -10.62 6.37
C THR A 71 3.80 -11.84 5.50
N ALA A 72 2.77 -12.61 5.86
CA ALA A 72 2.36 -13.78 5.09
C ALA A 72 1.83 -13.36 3.71
N GLY A 73 1.06 -12.28 3.64
CA GLY A 73 0.59 -11.71 2.38
C GLY A 73 1.74 -11.33 1.46
N TRP A 74 2.75 -10.61 1.96
CA TRP A 74 3.94 -10.23 1.19
C TRP A 74 4.73 -11.44 0.68
N ILE A 75 4.88 -12.49 1.50
CA ILE A 75 5.52 -13.75 1.06
C ILE A 75 4.75 -14.36 -0.12
N LYS A 76 3.42 -14.45 -0.03
CA LYS A 76 2.60 -14.99 -1.13
C LYS A 76 2.63 -14.12 -2.38
N ILE A 77 2.68 -12.80 -2.26
CA ILE A 77 2.92 -11.90 -3.41
C ILE A 77 4.23 -12.29 -4.11
N GLY A 78 5.32 -12.46 -3.33
CA GLY A 78 6.60 -12.89 -3.86
C GLY A 78 6.54 -14.25 -4.56
N MET A 79 5.85 -15.23 -3.98
CA MET A 79 5.65 -16.55 -4.58
C MET A 79 4.88 -16.47 -5.91
N ALA A 80 3.77 -15.73 -5.95
CA ALA A 80 2.98 -15.54 -7.15
C ALA A 80 3.80 -14.85 -8.27
N ILE A 81 4.59 -13.82 -7.93
CA ILE A 81 5.50 -13.15 -8.86
C ILE A 81 6.56 -14.12 -9.40
N ARG A 82 7.16 -14.94 -8.53
CA ARG A 82 8.17 -15.94 -8.94
C ARG A 82 7.60 -17.01 -9.86
N MET A 83 6.39 -17.47 -9.59
CA MET A 83 5.71 -18.44 -10.43
C MET A 83 5.34 -17.82 -11.80
N ALA A 84 4.81 -16.59 -11.81
CA ALA A 84 4.55 -15.85 -13.05
C ALA A 84 5.82 -15.56 -13.87
N GLN A 85 6.96 -15.33 -13.20
CA GLN A 85 8.29 -15.23 -13.81
C GLN A 85 8.67 -16.54 -14.49
N GLY A 86 8.56 -17.66 -13.78
CA GLY A 86 8.90 -19.00 -14.30
C GLY A 86 8.06 -19.42 -15.51
N MET A 87 6.79 -19.01 -15.53
CA MET A 87 5.86 -19.24 -16.64
C MET A 87 5.98 -18.24 -17.80
N GLU A 88 6.83 -17.22 -17.65
CA GLU A 88 6.97 -16.10 -18.60
C GLU A 88 5.64 -15.38 -18.92
N LEU A 89 4.70 -15.26 -17.96
CA LEU A 89 3.37 -14.67 -18.20
C LEU A 89 3.45 -13.24 -18.75
N HIS A 90 4.47 -12.49 -18.35
CA HIS A 90 4.77 -11.15 -18.87
C HIS A 90 4.97 -11.13 -20.38
N ARG A 91 5.57 -12.17 -20.99
CA ARG A 91 5.75 -12.24 -22.45
C ARG A 91 4.43 -12.49 -23.18
N GLN A 92 3.54 -13.26 -22.56
CA GLN A 92 2.19 -13.51 -23.07
C GLN A 92 1.37 -12.23 -22.98
N ALA A 93 1.39 -11.54 -21.84
CA ALA A 93 0.72 -10.26 -21.62
C ALA A 93 1.14 -9.20 -22.65
N ILE A 94 2.44 -9.11 -22.96
CA ILE A 94 2.97 -8.18 -23.96
C ILE A 94 2.44 -8.49 -25.37
N SER A 95 2.21 -9.77 -25.69
CA SER A 95 1.64 -10.19 -26.97
C SER A 95 0.16 -9.78 -27.11
N ASP A 96 -0.55 -9.60 -25.99
CA ASP A 96 -1.99 -9.34 -25.94
C ASP A 96 -2.35 -7.85 -25.93
N HIS A 97 -1.36 -6.95 -25.84
CA HIS A 97 -1.52 -5.47 -25.78
C HIS A 97 -2.16 -4.82 -27.02
N ALA A 98 -2.64 -5.61 -27.98
CA ALA A 98 -3.45 -5.15 -29.10
C ALA A 98 -4.97 -5.11 -28.80
N SER A 99 -5.40 -5.61 -27.62
CA SER A 99 -6.81 -5.75 -27.22
C SER A 99 -7.22 -4.71 -26.16
N SER A 100 -8.52 -4.47 -25.97
CA SER A 100 -9.01 -3.57 -24.90
C SER A 100 -8.70 -4.10 -23.49
N ALA A 101 -8.70 -3.23 -22.47
CA ALA A 101 -8.46 -3.62 -21.07
C ALA A 101 -9.46 -4.69 -20.57
N LEU A 102 -10.68 -4.69 -21.09
CA LEU A 102 -11.70 -5.70 -20.80
C LEU A 102 -11.43 -7.02 -21.54
N ASP A 103 -10.81 -6.93 -22.72
CA ASP A 103 -10.44 -8.06 -23.59
C ASP A 103 -9.03 -8.60 -23.35
N MET A 104 -8.31 -8.09 -22.33
CA MET A 104 -7.00 -8.64 -21.95
C MET A 104 -7.15 -10.11 -21.59
N SER A 105 -6.19 -10.92 -22.04
CA SER A 105 -6.12 -12.32 -21.63
C SER A 105 -6.05 -12.44 -20.11
N PRO A 106 -6.48 -13.58 -19.54
CA PRO A 106 -6.30 -13.86 -18.12
C PRO A 106 -4.84 -13.69 -17.64
N ALA A 107 -3.87 -14.05 -18.49
CA ALA A 107 -2.44 -13.85 -18.20
C ALA A 107 -2.05 -12.37 -18.15
N GLY A 108 -2.60 -11.55 -19.06
CA GLY A 108 -2.41 -10.10 -19.05
C GLY A 108 -2.98 -9.43 -17.80
N LYS A 109 -4.22 -9.77 -17.42
CA LYS A 109 -4.87 -9.27 -16.19
C LYS A 109 -4.10 -9.69 -14.93
N CYS A 110 -3.63 -10.94 -14.89
CA CYS A 110 -2.82 -11.45 -13.79
C CYS A 110 -1.47 -10.71 -13.69
N THR A 111 -0.80 -10.48 -14.83
CA THR A 111 0.47 -9.75 -14.89
C THR A 111 0.32 -8.33 -14.36
N LEU A 112 -0.73 -7.60 -14.77
CA LEU A 112 -1.01 -6.26 -14.27
C LEU A 112 -1.33 -6.25 -12.77
N SER A 113 -2.10 -7.23 -12.29
CA SER A 113 -2.45 -7.35 -10.87
C SER A 113 -1.21 -7.55 -10.01
N LEU A 114 -0.32 -8.47 -10.39
CA LEU A 114 0.96 -8.68 -9.72
C LEU A 114 1.87 -7.47 -9.79
N TYR A 115 1.89 -6.78 -10.93
CA TYR A 115 2.61 -5.51 -11.08
C TYR A 115 2.10 -4.48 -10.08
N ALA A 116 0.79 -4.24 -10.00
CA ALA A 116 0.21 -3.30 -9.04
C ALA A 116 0.52 -3.70 -7.58
N MET A 117 0.32 -4.98 -7.24
CA MET A 117 0.57 -5.50 -5.89
C MET A 117 2.02 -5.37 -5.46
N ASP A 118 2.99 -5.60 -6.35
CA ASP A 118 4.42 -5.41 -6.07
C ASP A 118 4.68 -3.97 -5.61
N ARG A 119 4.22 -2.96 -6.38
CA ARG A 119 4.39 -1.53 -6.04
C ARG A 119 3.71 -1.17 -4.74
N PHE A 120 2.45 -1.57 -4.57
CA PHE A 120 1.70 -1.26 -3.36
C PHE A 120 2.36 -1.91 -2.14
N SER A 121 2.87 -3.13 -2.26
CA SER A 121 3.47 -3.86 -1.14
C SER A 121 4.76 -3.24 -0.64
N VAL A 122 5.54 -2.61 -1.52
CA VAL A 122 6.83 -2.00 -1.14
C VAL A 122 6.72 -0.54 -0.72
N CYS A 123 5.58 0.12 -0.99
CA CYS A 123 5.39 1.53 -0.67
C CYS A 123 5.61 1.82 0.82
N GLY A 124 6.43 2.84 1.09
CA GLY A 124 6.81 3.22 2.46
C GLY A 124 7.86 2.32 3.12
N SER A 125 8.18 1.16 2.53
CA SER A 125 9.15 0.21 3.09
C SER A 125 10.52 0.31 2.40
N ASN A 126 11.54 -0.33 3.00
CA ASN A 126 12.85 -0.55 2.37
C ASN A 126 12.92 -1.85 1.55
N ARG A 127 11.79 -2.53 1.33
CA ARG A 127 11.74 -3.81 0.59
C ARG A 127 11.90 -3.56 -0.91
N PRO A 128 12.72 -4.34 -1.63
CA PRO A 128 12.92 -4.15 -3.06
C PRO A 128 11.68 -4.57 -3.86
N MET A 129 11.39 -3.86 -4.95
CA MET A 129 10.42 -4.31 -5.96
C MET A 129 10.94 -5.54 -6.70
N MET A 130 10.05 -6.45 -7.06
CA MET A 130 10.36 -7.71 -7.74
C MET A 130 10.03 -7.68 -9.23
N VAL A 131 9.22 -6.71 -9.69
CA VAL A 131 8.70 -6.63 -11.05
C VAL A 131 9.21 -5.38 -11.79
N SER A 132 9.87 -5.59 -12.94
CA SER A 132 10.31 -4.51 -13.84
C SER A 132 9.14 -3.83 -14.54
N ASP A 133 9.27 -2.55 -14.86
CA ASP A 133 8.31 -1.80 -15.69
C ASP A 133 8.12 -2.42 -17.07
N ASP A 134 9.13 -3.14 -17.58
CA ASP A 134 9.07 -3.82 -18.88
C ASP A 134 7.93 -4.85 -18.99
N TRP A 135 7.45 -5.37 -17.85
CA TRP A 135 6.36 -6.35 -17.79
C TRP A 135 5.04 -5.83 -18.34
N VAL A 136 4.77 -4.54 -18.15
CA VAL A 136 3.51 -3.91 -18.56
C VAL A 136 3.71 -2.94 -19.74
N GLN A 137 4.94 -2.52 -20.00
CA GLN A 137 5.23 -1.52 -21.03
C GLN A 137 5.33 -2.08 -22.46
N GLY A 138 5.34 -3.41 -22.65
CA GLY A 138 5.55 -4.05 -23.95
C GLY A 138 7.04 -4.20 -24.28
N SER A 139 7.42 -5.12 -25.17
CA SER A 139 8.76 -5.19 -25.78
C SER A 139 9.01 -3.94 -26.64
N ARG A 140 9.26 -2.80 -25.98
CA ARG A 140 9.66 -1.54 -26.58
C ARG A 140 11.08 -1.76 -27.10
N GLN A 141 11.29 -1.69 -28.41
CA GLN A 141 12.65 -1.56 -28.92
C GLN A 141 13.29 -0.34 -28.24
N PRO A 142 14.51 -0.46 -27.68
CA PRO A 142 15.26 0.67 -27.19
C PRO A 142 15.75 1.46 -28.41
N ARG A 143 14.88 2.27 -29.00
CA ARG A 143 15.32 3.33 -29.90
C ARG A 143 15.71 4.51 -29.01
N GLU A 144 17.02 4.61 -28.81
CA GLU A 144 17.77 5.76 -28.34
C GLU A 144 16.93 7.05 -28.18
N ARG A 145 16.73 7.48 -26.93
CA ARG A 145 16.78 8.89 -26.51
C ARG A 145 16.75 9.02 -24.97
N PRO A 146 17.54 9.96 -24.41
CA PRO A 146 17.44 10.34 -23.01
C PRO A 146 16.21 11.23 -22.81
N GLY A 147 15.35 10.84 -21.87
CA GLY A 147 14.05 11.47 -21.65
C GLY A 147 13.01 11.02 -22.68
N LEU A 148 11.79 10.74 -22.24
CA LEU A 148 10.64 10.27 -23.02
C LEU A 148 10.44 8.75 -23.06
N SER A 149 9.86 8.18 -21.99
CA SER A 149 9.20 6.87 -22.02
C SER A 149 7.68 7.07 -21.89
N ALA A 150 6.90 6.42 -22.79
CA ALA A 150 5.42 6.39 -22.85
C ALA A 150 4.65 7.58 -23.48
N PHE A 151 5.32 8.69 -23.84
CA PHE A 151 4.66 9.91 -24.36
C PHE A 151 3.90 9.78 -25.68
N THR A 152 4.16 8.74 -26.48
CA THR A 152 3.69 8.70 -27.87
C THR A 152 2.38 7.96 -28.09
N ARG A 153 1.74 7.37 -27.05
CA ARG A 153 0.51 6.60 -27.30
C ARG A 153 -0.70 7.49 -27.49
N LEU A 154 -0.94 8.47 -26.62
CA LEU A 154 -2.11 9.36 -26.68
C LEU A 154 -2.04 10.42 -27.81
N ASP A 155 -0.85 10.73 -28.31
CA ASP A 155 -0.63 11.66 -29.44
C ASP A 155 -0.63 10.95 -30.82
N GLN A 156 -0.83 9.63 -30.86
CA GLN A 156 -0.95 8.89 -32.12
C GLN A 156 -2.39 8.95 -32.66
N PRO A 157 -2.58 8.98 -34.00
CA PRO A 157 -3.90 9.04 -34.64
C PRO A 157 -4.83 7.85 -34.28
N SER A 158 -4.31 6.79 -33.66
CA SER A 158 -5.06 5.63 -33.15
C SER A 158 -5.86 5.88 -31.86
N VAL A 159 -5.64 6.99 -31.16
CA VAL A 159 -6.29 7.29 -29.86
C VAL A 159 -7.71 7.80 -30.03
N GLN A 160 -8.03 8.34 -31.21
CA GLN A 160 -9.39 8.69 -31.58
C GLN A 160 -10.35 7.49 -31.58
N GLN A 161 -9.82 6.26 -31.50
CA GLN A 161 -10.59 5.02 -31.45
C GLN A 161 -10.55 4.30 -30.10
N MET A 162 -9.78 4.80 -29.12
CA MET A 162 -9.75 4.18 -27.79
C MET A 162 -11.02 4.53 -27.02
N ASN A 163 -11.60 3.54 -26.35
CA ASN A 163 -12.69 3.78 -25.42
C ASN A 163 -12.17 4.33 -24.07
N GLN A 164 -13.06 4.91 -23.27
CA GLN A 164 -12.71 5.52 -21.99
C GLN A 164 -12.00 4.55 -21.03
N GLY A 165 -12.43 3.29 -20.96
CA GLY A 165 -11.81 2.27 -20.11
C GLY A 165 -10.35 1.96 -20.48
N GLN A 166 -10.03 1.94 -21.78
CA GLN A 166 -8.65 1.78 -22.26
C GLN A 166 -7.77 2.96 -21.84
N ILE A 167 -8.28 4.18 -21.95
CA ILE A 167 -7.55 5.39 -21.54
C ILE A 167 -7.28 5.35 -20.03
N ILE A 168 -8.29 5.03 -19.21
CA ILE A 168 -8.16 4.90 -17.75
C ILE A 168 -7.11 3.84 -17.40
N HIS A 169 -7.15 2.69 -18.08
CA HIS A 169 -6.19 1.62 -17.88
C HIS A 169 -4.75 2.07 -18.18
N GLU A 170 -4.49 2.74 -19.31
CA GLU A 170 -3.15 3.24 -19.63
C GLU A 170 -2.66 4.27 -18.60
N LEU A 171 -3.54 5.17 -18.16
CA LEU A 171 -3.24 6.15 -17.11
C LEU A 171 -2.90 5.47 -15.77
N PHE A 172 -3.63 4.40 -15.42
CA PHE A 172 -3.37 3.62 -14.21
C PHE A 172 -2.03 2.89 -14.27
N VAL A 173 -1.68 2.28 -15.42
CA VAL A 173 -0.37 1.65 -15.62
C VAL A 173 0.76 2.69 -15.49
N ASP A 174 0.58 3.87 -16.08
CA ASP A 174 1.59 4.93 -16.04
C ASP A 174 1.82 5.45 -14.62
N ILE A 175 0.76 5.65 -13.83
CA ILE A 175 0.93 6.12 -12.44
C ILE A 175 1.52 5.04 -11.54
N LEU A 176 1.23 3.75 -11.77
CA LEU A 176 1.90 2.65 -11.08
C LEU A 176 3.40 2.60 -11.39
N SER A 177 3.80 2.90 -12.63
CA SER A 177 5.21 3.05 -13.01
C SER A 177 5.88 4.17 -12.21
N LEU A 178 5.26 5.35 -12.17
CA LEU A 178 5.76 6.51 -11.39
C LEU A 178 5.80 6.23 -9.88
N LEU A 179 4.85 5.47 -9.35
CA LEU A 179 4.85 5.01 -7.96
C LEU A 179 6.07 4.12 -7.65
N GLY A 180 6.42 3.23 -8.58
CA GLY A 180 7.62 2.41 -8.47
C GLY A 180 8.90 3.23 -8.53
N GLN A 181 9.02 4.13 -9.52
CA GLN A 181 10.18 5.02 -9.66
C GLN A 181 10.41 5.88 -8.41
N SER A 182 9.35 6.51 -7.90
CA SER A 182 9.41 7.32 -6.67
C SER A 182 9.75 6.49 -5.43
N THR A 183 9.25 5.26 -5.34
CA THR A 183 9.58 4.35 -4.24
C THR A 183 11.06 3.95 -4.28
N GLN A 184 11.60 3.60 -5.45
CA GLN A 184 13.04 3.31 -5.59
C GLN A 184 13.91 4.53 -5.29
N TYR A 185 13.49 5.72 -5.71
CA TYR A 185 14.20 6.96 -5.40
C TYR A 185 14.32 7.16 -3.88
N LEU A 186 13.20 7.03 -3.16
CA LEU A 186 13.19 7.14 -1.70
C LEU A 186 14.03 6.04 -1.02
N GLN A 187 13.97 4.80 -1.50
CA GLN A 187 14.77 3.68 -0.98
C GLN A 187 16.28 3.85 -1.19
N LYS A 188 16.69 4.56 -2.24
CA LYS A 188 18.10 4.91 -2.50
C LYS A 188 18.59 6.10 -1.67
N GLY A 189 17.79 6.58 -0.71
CA GLY A 189 18.13 7.71 0.16
C GLY A 189 17.51 9.04 -0.28
N GLY A 190 16.64 9.04 -1.28
CA GLY A 190 15.98 10.25 -1.78
C GLY A 190 17.00 11.31 -2.17
N VAL A 191 16.87 12.50 -1.59
CA VAL A 191 17.76 13.64 -1.86
C VAL A 191 19.21 13.32 -1.51
N GLN A 192 19.45 12.55 -0.45
CA GLN A 192 20.81 12.17 -0.02
C GLN A 192 21.46 11.18 -0.99
N GLY A 193 20.65 10.44 -1.75
CA GLY A 193 21.11 9.53 -2.80
C GLY A 193 21.20 10.17 -4.18
N ASP A 194 20.79 11.44 -4.32
CA ASP A 194 20.82 12.17 -5.58
C ASP A 194 22.19 12.83 -5.80
N SER A 195 22.64 12.86 -7.05
CA SER A 195 23.89 13.54 -7.42
C SER A 195 23.70 15.05 -7.58
N HIS A 196 22.45 15.52 -7.62
CA HIS A 196 22.13 16.94 -7.75
C HIS A 196 21.24 17.41 -6.58
N PHE A 197 21.29 18.72 -6.33
CA PHE A 197 20.35 19.37 -5.42
C PHE A 197 18.90 19.19 -5.91
N PRO A 198 17.91 19.14 -4.99
CA PRO A 198 16.55 18.77 -5.34
C PRO A 198 15.84 19.77 -6.28
N TRP A 199 16.23 21.05 -6.28
CA TRP A 199 15.75 22.09 -7.21
C TRP A 199 16.44 22.07 -8.57
N HIS A 200 17.48 21.25 -8.75
CA HIS A 200 18.21 21.19 -10.00
C HIS A 200 17.45 20.35 -11.03
N GLN A 201 17.33 20.85 -12.25
CA GLN A 201 16.59 20.19 -13.35
C GLN A 201 17.04 18.76 -13.67
N HIS A 202 18.30 18.41 -13.37
CA HIS A 202 18.85 17.07 -13.60
C HIS A 202 18.78 16.16 -12.36
N SER A 203 18.18 16.63 -11.26
CA SER A 203 17.89 15.76 -10.12
C SER A 203 16.85 14.71 -10.51
N ILE A 204 16.94 13.54 -9.89
CA ILE A 204 15.97 12.47 -10.07
C ILE A 204 14.60 12.95 -9.58
N LEU A 205 14.55 13.75 -8.52
CA LEU A 205 13.31 14.37 -8.02
C LEU A 205 12.64 15.23 -9.11
N SER A 206 13.37 16.17 -9.71
CA SER A 206 12.83 17.04 -10.76
C SER A 206 12.34 16.24 -11.96
N LYS A 207 13.04 15.15 -12.32
CA LYS A 207 12.60 14.25 -13.40
C LYS A 207 11.26 13.57 -13.06
N ILE A 208 11.13 12.98 -11.88
CA ILE A 208 9.89 12.30 -11.45
C ILE A 208 8.72 13.29 -11.40
N VAL A 209 8.94 14.50 -10.85
CA VAL A 209 7.93 15.56 -10.79
C VAL A 209 7.52 16.03 -12.18
N GLY A 210 8.46 16.14 -13.12
CA GLY A 210 8.17 16.41 -14.53
C GLY A 210 7.24 15.36 -15.15
N GLU A 211 7.57 14.08 -14.98
CA GLU A 211 6.75 12.97 -15.50
C GLU A 211 5.34 12.94 -14.86
N LEU A 212 5.21 13.29 -13.57
CA LEU A 212 3.92 13.44 -12.89
C LEU A 212 3.10 14.62 -13.42
N THR A 213 3.76 15.74 -13.73
CA THR A 213 3.10 16.93 -14.32
C THR A 213 2.54 16.61 -15.70
N GLU A 214 3.29 15.87 -16.50
CA GLU A 214 2.86 15.41 -17.81
C GLU A 214 1.73 14.37 -17.71
N TRP A 215 1.82 13.44 -16.75
CA TRP A 215 0.72 12.51 -16.45
C TRP A 215 -0.57 13.27 -16.13
N LYS A 216 -0.53 14.24 -15.21
CA LYS A 216 -1.70 15.06 -14.85
C LYS A 216 -2.29 15.78 -16.07
N THR A 217 -1.43 16.40 -16.88
CA THR A 217 -1.86 17.10 -18.11
C THR A 217 -2.62 16.17 -19.06
N ARG A 218 -2.17 14.92 -19.19
CA ARG A 218 -2.86 13.91 -20.00
C ARG A 218 -4.20 13.50 -19.42
N VAL A 219 -4.30 13.26 -18.11
CA VAL A 219 -5.58 12.93 -17.47
C VAL A 219 -6.58 14.06 -17.70
N ASP A 220 -6.19 15.30 -17.42
CA ASP A 220 -7.05 16.49 -17.55
C ASP A 220 -7.53 16.71 -19.01
N THR A 221 -6.71 16.32 -19.99
CA THR A 221 -7.05 16.42 -21.42
C THR A 221 -7.90 15.25 -21.91
N ALA A 222 -7.64 14.03 -21.42
CA ALA A 222 -8.23 12.81 -21.94
C ALA A 222 -9.54 12.41 -21.24
N ILE A 223 -9.71 12.76 -19.96
CA ILE A 223 -10.85 12.35 -19.14
C ILE A 223 -11.36 13.55 -18.36
N SER A 224 -12.59 13.97 -18.63
CA SER A 224 -13.31 14.86 -17.73
C SER A 224 -14.07 14.02 -16.71
N PHE A 225 -13.94 14.33 -15.40
CA PHE A 225 -14.72 13.66 -14.35
C PHE A 225 -16.22 13.69 -14.65
N ASN A 226 -16.74 14.77 -15.22
CA ASN A 226 -18.16 14.89 -15.57
C ASN A 226 -18.64 13.91 -16.67
N THR A 227 -17.72 13.18 -17.31
CA THR A 227 -17.99 12.30 -18.46
C THR A 227 -17.68 10.83 -18.17
N ILE A 228 -17.29 10.49 -16.93
CA ILE A 228 -17.01 9.11 -16.54
C ILE A 228 -18.31 8.32 -16.53
N ASP A 229 -18.28 7.13 -17.13
CA ASP A 229 -19.32 6.14 -16.93
C ASP A 229 -19.22 5.56 -15.50
N TYR A 230 -19.94 6.19 -14.59
CA TYR A 230 -20.02 5.78 -13.18
C TYR A 230 -20.71 4.44 -12.96
N SER A 231 -21.38 3.88 -13.98
CA SER A 231 -21.92 2.51 -13.87
C SER A 231 -20.83 1.45 -13.93
N ASN A 232 -19.65 1.78 -14.48
CA ASN A 232 -18.50 0.89 -14.52
C ASN A 232 -17.61 1.08 -13.30
N SER A 233 -17.88 0.30 -12.24
CA SER A 233 -17.17 0.35 -10.97
C SER A 233 -15.65 0.13 -11.09
N VAL A 234 -15.20 -0.67 -12.07
CA VAL A 234 -13.76 -0.91 -12.31
C VAL A 234 -13.05 0.34 -12.80
N ASN A 235 -13.64 1.04 -13.78
CA ASN A 235 -13.09 2.29 -14.31
C ASN A 235 -13.02 3.38 -13.25
N VAL A 236 -14.08 3.52 -12.44
CA VAL A 236 -14.09 4.44 -11.29
C VAL A 236 -12.95 4.12 -10.34
N ASN A 237 -12.78 2.85 -9.98
CA ASN A 237 -11.73 2.43 -9.06
C ASN A 237 -10.33 2.70 -9.59
N TRP A 238 -10.04 2.36 -10.85
CA TRP A 238 -8.74 2.63 -11.45
C TRP A 238 -8.43 4.12 -11.52
N LEU A 239 -9.40 4.95 -11.91
CA LEU A 239 -9.18 6.39 -12.03
C LEU A 239 -9.00 7.05 -10.66
N CYS A 240 -9.89 6.78 -9.70
CA CYS A 240 -9.77 7.32 -8.35
C CYS A 240 -8.46 6.87 -7.68
N LEU A 241 -8.13 5.58 -7.77
CA LEU A 241 -6.86 5.06 -7.23
C LEU A 241 -5.64 5.67 -7.92
N SER A 242 -5.75 6.02 -9.20
CA SER A 242 -4.70 6.76 -9.91
C SER A 242 -4.48 8.15 -9.32
N TRP A 243 -5.55 8.90 -9.04
CA TRP A 243 -5.47 10.21 -8.41
C TRP A 243 -4.95 10.14 -6.97
N PHE A 244 -5.42 9.19 -6.17
CA PHE A 244 -4.88 8.96 -4.83
C PHE A 244 -3.38 8.62 -4.89
N SER A 245 -2.95 7.81 -5.86
CA SER A 245 -1.54 7.48 -6.08
C SER A 245 -0.72 8.71 -6.49
N TYR A 246 -1.23 9.53 -7.41
CA TYR A 246 -0.60 10.78 -7.86
C TYR A 246 -0.30 11.72 -6.69
N HIS A 247 -1.32 12.01 -5.87
CA HIS A 247 -1.14 12.88 -4.71
C HIS A 247 -0.23 12.24 -3.66
N ALA A 248 -0.37 10.93 -3.39
CA ALA A 248 0.48 10.23 -2.44
C ALA A 248 1.96 10.23 -2.85
N ILE A 249 2.28 10.12 -4.13
CA ILE A 249 3.66 10.23 -4.63
C ILE A 249 4.22 11.62 -4.30
N LEU A 250 3.51 12.69 -4.66
CA LEU A 250 3.97 14.07 -4.46
C LEU A 250 4.11 14.41 -2.98
N VAL A 251 3.12 14.03 -2.17
CA VAL A 251 3.18 14.15 -0.71
C VAL A 251 4.43 13.45 -0.15
N ARG A 252 4.70 12.21 -0.55
CA ARG A 252 5.86 11.45 -0.04
C ARG A 252 7.19 12.03 -0.49
N LEU A 253 7.28 12.55 -1.71
CA LEU A 253 8.48 13.19 -2.25
C LEU A 253 8.76 14.53 -1.58
N TYR A 254 7.73 15.33 -1.28
CA TYR A 254 7.90 16.67 -0.76
C TYR A 254 7.87 16.79 0.76
N ARG A 255 7.23 15.86 1.48
CA ARG A 255 7.11 15.95 2.96
C ARG A 255 8.44 16.04 3.69
N GLN A 256 9.51 15.50 3.10
CA GLN A 256 10.87 15.60 3.67
C GLN A 256 11.35 17.04 3.83
N PHE A 257 10.81 17.98 3.05
CA PHE A 257 11.19 19.40 3.06
C PHE A 257 10.33 20.25 3.99
N LEU A 258 9.30 19.67 4.62
CA LEU A 258 8.41 20.41 5.51
C LEU A 258 9.17 20.94 6.74
N PRO A 259 9.11 22.26 7.02
CA PRO A 259 9.62 22.83 8.26
C PRO A 259 8.73 22.43 9.45
N LEU A 260 9.15 22.78 10.68
CA LEU A 260 8.29 22.61 11.87
C LEU A 260 7.17 23.64 11.90
N ILE A 261 7.51 24.90 11.62
CA ILE A 261 6.60 26.05 11.60
C ILE A 261 6.93 26.84 10.35
N MET A 262 5.90 27.41 9.72
CA MET A 262 6.07 28.29 8.58
C MET A 262 5.23 29.54 8.75
N VAL A 263 5.92 30.67 8.95
CA VAL A 263 5.33 32.00 9.11
C VAL A 263 5.56 32.80 7.83
N GLU A 264 4.51 33.37 7.26
CA GLU A 264 4.63 34.32 6.16
C GLU A 264 4.99 35.70 6.70
N SER A 265 6.30 35.95 6.83
CA SER A 265 6.84 37.29 7.11
C SER A 265 7.40 37.88 5.82
N GLU A 266 6.97 39.10 5.45
CA GLU A 266 7.55 39.87 4.33
C GLU A 266 9.06 40.13 4.50
N SER A 267 9.60 39.93 5.71
CA SER A 267 11.01 40.14 6.06
C SER A 267 11.84 38.87 6.19
N ASP A 268 11.26 37.69 5.96
CA ASP A 268 11.98 36.42 6.09
C ASP A 268 12.76 36.07 4.81
N TYR A 269 13.92 36.70 4.68
CA TYR A 269 14.91 36.41 3.63
C TYR A 269 15.78 35.19 3.94
N THR A 270 15.56 34.49 5.06
CA THR A 270 16.44 33.41 5.52
C THR A 270 16.02 32.02 5.05
N SER A 271 14.74 31.84 4.75
CA SER A 271 14.18 30.60 4.20
C SER A 271 14.52 30.44 2.71
N ASP A 272 14.87 29.23 2.28
CA ASP A 272 15.02 28.91 0.86
C ASP A 272 13.66 29.04 0.13
N PRO A 273 13.53 29.91 -0.90
CA PRO A 273 12.29 30.07 -1.66
C PRO A 273 11.78 28.75 -2.24
N TRP A 274 12.68 27.90 -2.72
CA TRP A 274 12.29 26.61 -3.28
C TRP A 274 11.68 25.68 -2.23
N GLN A 275 12.20 25.70 -1.00
CA GLN A 275 11.64 24.92 0.10
C GLN A 275 10.25 25.42 0.51
N LYS A 276 10.04 26.76 0.54
CA LYS A 276 8.73 27.35 0.82
C LYS A 276 7.69 26.92 -0.22
N ASP A 277 8.02 27.07 -1.50
CA ASP A 277 7.12 26.68 -2.60
C ASP A 277 6.82 25.18 -2.58
N THR A 278 7.86 24.35 -2.39
CA THR A 278 7.72 22.89 -2.29
C THR A 278 6.85 22.47 -1.11
N SER A 279 6.98 23.16 0.03
CA SER A 279 6.16 22.90 1.22
C SER A 279 4.70 23.26 0.98
N ARG A 280 4.44 24.40 0.31
CA ARG A 280 3.08 24.81 -0.08
C ARG A 280 2.45 23.77 -1.01
N THR A 281 3.15 23.39 -2.08
CA THR A 281 2.67 22.36 -3.01
C THR A 281 2.43 21.01 -2.33
N CYS A 282 3.26 20.63 -1.35
CA CYS A 282 3.04 19.43 -0.55
C CYS A 282 1.72 19.47 0.22
N VAL A 283 1.44 20.62 0.87
CA VAL A 283 0.18 20.83 1.61
C VAL A 283 -1.01 20.86 0.67
N GLU A 284 -0.91 21.53 -0.48
CA GLU A 284 -1.97 21.55 -1.50
C GLU A 284 -2.36 20.14 -1.93
N HIS A 285 -1.39 19.25 -2.21
CA HIS A 285 -1.71 17.86 -2.55
C HIS A 285 -2.33 17.08 -1.39
N ALA A 286 -1.95 17.34 -0.14
CA ALA A 286 -2.57 16.71 1.02
C ALA A 286 -4.03 17.16 1.19
N ILE A 287 -4.32 18.43 0.94
CA ILE A 287 -5.69 18.99 0.92
C ILE A 287 -6.50 18.38 -0.20
N SER A 288 -5.97 18.32 -1.43
CA SER A 288 -6.66 17.70 -2.57
C SER A 288 -7.04 16.24 -2.30
N MET A 289 -6.29 15.49 -1.49
CA MET A 289 -6.67 14.13 -1.10
C MET A 289 -7.87 14.08 -0.15
N ALA A 290 -8.01 15.07 0.74
CA ALA A 290 -9.19 15.19 1.59
C ALA A 290 -10.42 15.53 0.74
N GLU A 291 -10.30 16.48 -0.19
CA GLU A 291 -11.39 16.87 -1.12
C GLU A 291 -11.79 15.71 -2.04
N LEU A 292 -10.81 14.96 -2.55
CA LEU A 292 -11.04 13.78 -3.39
C LEU A 292 -11.82 12.67 -2.66
N CYS A 293 -11.80 12.63 -1.32
CA CYS A 293 -12.59 11.64 -0.58
C CYS A 293 -14.09 11.83 -0.78
N ASP A 294 -14.55 13.08 -0.81
CA ASP A 294 -15.97 13.40 -0.97
C ASP A 294 -16.44 13.08 -2.39
N GLU A 295 -15.63 13.45 -3.39
CA GLU A 295 -15.88 13.12 -4.80
C GLU A 295 -15.90 11.60 -5.04
N ALA A 296 -14.88 10.87 -4.56
CA ALA A 296 -14.80 9.42 -4.72
C ALA A 296 -15.98 8.69 -4.05
N THR A 297 -16.46 9.19 -2.90
CA THR A 297 -17.67 8.64 -2.24
C THR A 297 -18.89 8.81 -3.12
N GLY A 298 -19.09 9.99 -3.71
CA GLY A 298 -20.22 10.28 -4.59
C GLY A 298 -20.28 9.43 -5.86
N HIS A 299 -19.16 8.81 -6.24
CA HIS A 299 -19.00 8.05 -7.47
C HIS A 299 -18.95 6.53 -7.28
N GLY A 300 -19.16 6.01 -6.07
CA GLY A 300 -19.18 4.57 -5.81
C GLY A 300 -17.79 3.92 -5.78
N TYR A 301 -16.75 4.68 -5.42
CA TYR A 301 -15.42 4.15 -5.22
C TYR A 301 -15.39 3.06 -4.15
N SER A 302 -14.69 1.94 -4.39
CA SER A 302 -14.73 0.77 -3.50
C SER A 302 -13.66 0.77 -2.41
N TRP A 303 -12.97 1.90 -2.20
CA TRP A 303 -11.94 2.08 -1.17
C TRP A 303 -10.88 0.95 -1.06
N PRO A 304 -10.16 0.59 -2.14
CA PRO A 304 -9.07 -0.38 -2.06
C PRO A 304 -8.08 -0.09 -0.93
N PHE A 305 -7.48 -1.13 -0.34
CA PHE A 305 -6.64 -0.99 0.86
C PHE A 305 -5.48 -0.01 0.70
N PHE A 306 -4.89 0.08 -0.49
CA PHE A 306 -3.81 1.04 -0.78
C PHE A 306 -4.23 2.50 -0.56
N THR A 307 -5.51 2.83 -0.72
CA THR A 307 -6.03 4.18 -0.49
C THR A 307 -5.85 4.61 0.96
N SER A 308 -5.96 3.69 1.91
CA SER A 308 -5.69 4.00 3.32
C SER A 308 -4.26 4.53 3.53
N PHE A 309 -3.27 3.90 2.89
CA PHE A 309 -1.88 4.34 2.94
C PHE A 309 -1.67 5.71 2.28
N CYS A 310 -2.34 5.96 1.16
CA CYS A 310 -2.36 7.25 0.50
C CYS A 310 -2.88 8.34 1.47
N LEU A 311 -4.05 8.11 2.07
CA LEU A 311 -4.68 9.00 3.03
C LEU A 311 -3.83 9.24 4.27
N ALA A 312 -3.28 8.18 4.87
CA ALA A 312 -2.38 8.28 6.00
C ALA A 312 -1.13 9.11 5.65
N SER A 313 -0.58 8.97 4.44
CA SER A 313 0.53 9.80 3.97
C SER A 313 0.16 11.28 3.90
N ALA A 314 -1.03 11.64 3.42
CA ALA A 314 -1.52 13.02 3.43
C ALA A 314 -1.76 13.56 4.85
N ALA A 315 -2.35 12.74 5.74
CA ALA A 315 -2.55 13.12 7.14
C ALA A 315 -1.22 13.48 7.82
N THR A 316 -0.11 12.78 7.53
CA THR A 316 1.21 13.17 8.08
C THR A 316 1.63 14.58 7.70
N VAL A 317 1.22 15.10 6.53
CA VAL A 317 1.50 16.48 6.09
C VAL A 317 0.57 17.46 6.78
N LEU A 318 -0.73 17.14 6.88
CA LEU A 318 -1.71 18.03 7.53
C LEU A 318 -1.44 18.23 9.02
N ILE A 319 -0.82 17.24 9.69
CA ILE A 319 -0.30 17.38 11.07
C ILE A 319 0.77 18.47 11.18
N HIS A 320 1.57 18.72 10.13
CA HIS A 320 2.52 19.84 10.12
C HIS A 320 1.82 21.14 9.73
N ALA A 321 0.94 21.06 8.73
CA ALA A 321 0.28 22.20 8.12
C ALA A 321 -0.61 23.00 9.08
N GLN A 322 -1.10 22.39 10.16
CA GLN A 322 -1.82 23.09 11.23
C GLN A 322 -1.00 24.21 11.91
N HIS A 323 0.33 24.22 11.73
CA HIS A 323 1.25 25.22 12.30
C HIS A 323 1.78 26.20 11.24
N TYR A 324 1.12 26.28 10.07
CA TYR A 324 1.53 27.17 8.98
C TYR A 324 0.51 28.29 8.78
N ASP A 325 1.00 29.52 8.62
CA ASP A 325 0.12 30.70 8.55
C ASP A 325 -0.58 30.90 7.19
N PHE A 326 -0.02 30.34 6.12
CA PHE A 326 -0.52 30.57 4.75
C PHE A 326 -1.74 29.73 4.37
N VAL A 327 -2.14 28.81 5.23
CA VAL A 327 -3.19 27.83 4.94
C VAL A 327 -4.14 27.74 6.14
N SER A 328 -5.43 27.91 5.86
CA SER A 328 -6.49 27.75 6.86
C SER A 328 -7.26 26.45 6.58
N GLY A 329 -7.98 25.94 7.58
CA GLY A 329 -8.80 24.73 7.41
C GLY A 329 -8.02 23.40 7.39
N CYS A 330 -6.70 23.39 7.60
CA CYS A 330 -5.91 22.14 7.64
C CYS A 330 -6.44 21.12 8.65
N THR A 331 -6.94 21.58 9.80
CA THR A 331 -7.55 20.71 10.81
C THR A 331 -8.82 20.05 10.31
N GLU A 332 -9.65 20.76 9.54
CA GLU A 332 -10.88 20.20 8.97
C GLU A 332 -10.55 19.12 7.95
N HIS A 333 -9.59 19.38 7.05
CA HIS A 333 -9.12 18.37 6.10
C HIS A 333 -8.47 17.16 6.79
N LEU A 334 -7.72 17.37 7.87
CA LEU A 334 -7.15 16.28 8.67
C LEU A 334 -8.26 15.43 9.29
N VAL A 335 -9.29 16.06 9.85
CA VAL A 335 -10.47 15.37 10.39
C VAL A 335 -11.15 14.56 9.28
N THR A 336 -11.41 15.14 8.10
CA THR A 336 -12.01 14.41 6.96
C THR A 336 -11.23 13.14 6.61
N ILE A 337 -9.90 13.23 6.54
CA ILE A 337 -9.05 12.06 6.27
C ILE A 337 -9.14 11.02 7.38
N VAL A 338 -9.04 11.43 8.65
CA VAL A 338 -9.09 10.50 9.79
C VAL A 338 -10.47 9.83 9.88
N GLU A 339 -11.54 10.56 9.63
CA GLU A 339 -12.90 10.00 9.56
C GLU A 339 -13.04 8.96 8.45
N ARG A 340 -12.43 9.22 7.28
CA ARG A 340 -12.41 8.24 6.19
C ARG A 340 -11.62 6.98 6.57
N LEU A 341 -10.46 7.14 7.19
CA LEU A 341 -9.68 6.01 7.69
C LEU A 341 -10.49 5.20 8.71
N ILE A 342 -11.15 5.85 9.65
CA ILE A 342 -12.02 5.17 10.63
C ILE A 342 -13.14 4.38 9.91
N ALA A 343 -13.76 4.94 8.88
CA ALA A 343 -14.79 4.23 8.11
C ALA A 343 -14.25 3.00 7.35
N MET A 344 -12.95 2.97 7.04
CA MET A 344 -12.30 1.84 6.36
C MET A 344 -11.87 0.71 7.32
N LEU A 345 -12.00 0.87 8.64
CA LEU A 345 -11.55 -0.13 9.63
C LEU A 345 -12.24 -1.49 9.48
N ASP A 346 -13.55 -1.49 9.19
CA ASP A 346 -14.35 -2.71 9.05
C ASP A 346 -13.85 -3.57 7.87
N GLU A 347 -13.31 -2.93 6.84
CA GLU A 347 -12.84 -3.58 5.62
C GLU A 347 -11.34 -3.88 5.68
N ASN A 348 -10.56 -3.01 6.32
CA ASN A 348 -9.11 -3.02 6.32
C ASN A 348 -8.51 -2.83 7.74
N PRO A 349 -8.14 -3.93 8.42
CA PRO A 349 -7.50 -3.89 9.73
C PRO A 349 -6.15 -3.16 9.73
N SER A 350 -5.45 -3.08 8.59
CA SER A 350 -4.18 -2.34 8.52
C SER A 350 -4.33 -0.83 8.78
N VAL A 351 -5.57 -0.31 8.67
CA VAL A 351 -5.89 1.08 8.98
C VAL A 351 -5.68 1.38 10.47
N GLU A 352 -5.86 0.41 11.36
CA GLU A 352 -5.61 0.57 12.79
C GLU A 352 -4.16 0.99 13.05
N LEU A 353 -3.20 0.32 12.40
CA LEU A 353 -1.79 0.67 12.50
C LEU A 353 -1.52 2.09 11.99
N GLN A 354 -2.14 2.46 10.86
CA GLN A 354 -1.97 3.79 10.28
C GLN A 354 -2.54 4.88 11.18
N LEU A 355 -3.73 4.67 11.75
CA LEU A 355 -4.37 5.61 12.66
C LEU A 355 -3.54 5.83 13.92
N GLU A 356 -3.02 4.76 14.53
CA GLU A 356 -2.22 4.91 15.74
C GLU A 356 -0.80 5.47 15.40
N MET A 357 -0.26 5.22 14.20
CA MET A 357 0.94 5.91 13.70
C MET A 357 0.70 7.43 13.61
N LEU A 358 -0.44 7.84 13.05
CA LEU A 358 -0.84 9.25 12.94
C LEU A 358 -1.06 9.88 14.32
N ARG A 359 -1.72 9.17 15.23
CA ARG A 359 -1.94 9.61 16.61
C ARG A 359 -0.63 9.88 17.33
N ARG A 360 0.31 8.93 17.26
CA ARG A 360 1.65 9.07 17.84
C ARG A 360 2.41 10.24 17.21
N MET A 361 2.34 10.38 15.89
CA MET A 361 2.98 11.50 15.19
C MET A 361 2.39 12.84 15.62
N TYR A 362 1.06 12.95 15.70
CA TYR A 362 0.36 14.16 16.14
C TYR A 362 0.86 14.59 17.51
N LYS A 363 0.86 13.67 18.49
CA LYS A 363 1.37 13.95 19.84
C LYS A 363 2.84 14.37 19.84
N CYS A 364 3.71 13.60 19.18
CA CYS A 364 5.14 13.92 19.12
C CYS A 364 5.41 15.27 18.44
N HIS A 365 4.64 15.60 17.40
CA HIS A 365 4.75 16.86 16.68
C HIS A 365 4.28 18.03 17.56
N SER A 366 3.13 17.91 18.23
CA SER A 366 2.62 18.92 19.15
C SER A 366 3.61 19.19 20.31
N GLU A 367 4.18 18.16 20.92
CA GLU A 367 5.24 18.32 21.93
C GLU A 367 6.46 19.05 21.37
N MET A 368 6.90 18.66 20.17
CA MET A 368 8.06 19.27 19.49
C MET A 368 7.82 20.76 19.19
N ILE A 369 6.60 21.15 18.82
CA ILE A 369 6.22 22.55 18.59
C ILE A 369 6.25 23.35 19.89
N VAL A 370 5.75 22.79 21.00
CA VAL A 370 5.84 23.43 22.33
C VAL A 370 7.30 23.61 22.75
N GLU A 371 8.12 22.58 22.59
CA GLU A 371 9.55 22.63 22.90
C GLU A 371 10.29 23.66 22.02
N TYR A 372 9.96 23.75 20.73
CA TYR A 372 10.51 24.74 19.80
C TYR A 372 10.12 26.18 20.18
N CYS A 373 8.82 26.43 20.41
CA CYS A 373 8.31 27.74 20.81
C CYS A 373 8.85 28.21 22.17
N SER A 374 9.12 27.26 23.09
CA SER A 374 9.75 27.57 24.38
C SER A 374 11.27 27.81 24.30
N GLY A 375 11.90 27.55 23.15
CA GLY A 375 13.35 27.63 22.95
C GLY A 375 14.14 26.46 23.55
N THR A 376 13.46 25.41 24.02
CA THR A 376 14.09 24.20 24.59
C THR A 376 14.63 23.29 23.48
N LEU A 377 14.00 23.31 22.30
CA LEU A 377 14.43 22.58 21.12
C LEU A 377 15.02 23.52 20.07
N MET A 378 16.24 23.22 19.62
CA MET A 378 16.85 23.86 18.45
C MET A 378 16.73 22.94 17.24
N THR A 379 16.35 23.46 16.08
CA THR A 379 16.20 22.69 14.83
C THR A 379 17.48 21.98 14.38
N THR A 380 18.64 22.49 14.79
CA THR A 380 19.95 21.83 14.57
C THR A 380 20.07 20.47 15.26
N ASN A 381 19.23 20.18 16.26
CA ASN A 381 19.23 18.92 16.99
C ASN A 381 18.36 17.85 16.32
N LEU A 382 17.66 18.20 15.24
CA LEU A 382 16.77 17.27 14.53
C LEU A 382 17.45 16.68 13.31
N ASP A 383 17.25 15.38 13.11
CA ASP A 383 17.57 14.74 11.85
C ASP A 383 16.49 15.08 10.81
N LEU A 384 16.72 16.16 10.07
CA LEU A 384 15.87 16.60 8.97
C LEU A 384 16.19 15.88 7.64
N THR A 385 17.15 14.95 7.64
CA THR A 385 17.53 14.23 6.41
C THR A 385 16.46 13.23 5.98
N GLN A 386 15.62 12.75 6.91
CA GLN A 386 14.48 11.90 6.62
C GLN A 386 13.27 12.31 7.45
N PHE A 387 12.09 12.27 6.83
CA PHE A 387 10.86 12.79 7.43
C PHE A 387 10.55 12.21 8.82
N TYR A 388 10.58 10.89 8.99
CA TYR A 388 10.25 10.25 10.27
C TYR A 388 11.38 10.29 11.31
N LYS A 389 12.63 10.47 10.89
CA LYS A 389 13.78 10.52 11.82
C LYS A 389 13.84 11.79 12.66
N ARG A 390 13.05 12.82 12.31
CA ARG A 390 12.96 14.06 13.09
C ARG A 390 12.32 13.87 14.47
N TYR A 391 11.71 12.72 14.75
CA TYR A 391 11.02 12.45 16.02
C TYR A 391 11.87 11.52 16.91
N PRO A 392 12.76 12.04 17.77
CA PRO A 392 13.70 11.20 18.53
C PRO A 392 13.01 10.29 19.56
N LYS A 393 11.77 10.62 19.95
CA LYS A 393 10.98 9.87 20.94
C LYS A 393 10.10 8.78 20.31
N ALA A 394 10.13 8.63 18.98
CA ALA A 394 9.23 7.71 18.29
C ALA A 394 9.88 7.02 17.08
N GLU A 395 9.62 5.73 16.95
CA GLU A 395 9.86 4.98 15.73
C GLU A 395 8.54 4.81 14.97
N PHE A 396 8.62 4.88 13.65
CA PHE A 396 7.49 4.75 12.75
C PHE A 396 7.80 3.69 11.68
N ASP A 397 6.85 2.80 11.42
CA ASP A 397 6.83 1.97 10.22
C ASP A 397 5.87 2.61 9.21
N PRO A 398 6.37 3.34 8.20
CA PRO A 398 5.52 4.01 7.24
C PRO A 398 5.12 3.10 6.08
N SER A 399 5.29 1.78 6.18
CA SER A 399 4.97 0.84 5.12
C SER A 399 3.47 0.70 4.91
N HIS A 400 3.02 0.59 3.66
CA HIS A 400 1.63 0.23 3.35
C HIS A 400 1.27 -1.16 3.90
N ILE A 401 2.18 -2.12 3.74
CA ILE A 401 2.06 -3.45 4.35
C ILE A 401 3.08 -3.56 5.48
N PRO A 402 2.72 -3.18 6.71
CA PRO A 402 3.61 -3.26 7.86
C PRO A 402 3.90 -4.73 8.24
N PHE A 403 5.08 -4.97 8.79
CA PHE A 403 5.44 -6.28 9.38
C PHE A 403 5.35 -6.27 10.91
N THR A 404 5.28 -5.10 11.52
CA THR A 404 5.06 -4.93 12.96
C THR A 404 3.59 -5.10 13.29
N GLN A 405 3.30 -5.81 14.37
CA GLN A 405 1.95 -5.89 14.91
C GLN A 405 1.64 -4.66 15.75
N PRO A 406 0.36 -4.24 15.86
CA PRO A 406 -0.09 -3.21 16.79
C PRO A 406 0.55 -3.31 18.20
N SER A 407 0.69 -4.53 18.72
CA SER A 407 1.26 -4.81 20.05
C SER A 407 2.72 -4.42 20.22
N ASP A 408 3.50 -4.36 19.13
CA ASP A 408 4.96 -4.24 19.20
C ASP A 408 5.44 -2.82 19.58
N TRP A 409 4.54 -1.84 19.50
CA TRP A 409 4.84 -0.41 19.66
C TRP A 409 3.82 0.31 20.55
N MET A 410 2.76 -0.39 20.97
CA MET A 410 1.80 0.10 21.95
C MET A 410 2.44 0.14 23.34
N ASP A 411 3.13 1.23 23.62
CA ASP A 411 3.46 1.60 24.98
C ASP A 411 2.19 2.17 25.64
N SER A 412 1.80 1.62 26.81
CA SER A 412 0.61 2.01 27.59
C SER A 412 0.57 3.48 28.09
N SER A 413 1.46 4.34 27.57
CA SER A 413 1.77 5.70 28.02
C SER A 413 1.10 6.80 27.17
N LEU A 414 0.12 6.47 26.31
CA LEU A 414 -0.50 7.43 25.40
C LEU A 414 -1.85 8.01 25.87
N ASP A 415 -2.22 7.85 27.15
CA ASP A 415 -3.34 8.60 27.74
C ASP A 415 -2.93 10.05 28.03
N GLY A 416 -3.52 10.99 27.30
CA GLY A 416 -3.37 12.43 27.48
C GLY A 416 -4.54 13.19 26.85
N GLY A 417 -4.85 14.39 27.36
CA GLY A 417 -6.03 15.18 26.95
C GLY A 417 -5.93 15.83 25.57
N ASP A 418 -4.74 15.87 24.95
CA ASP A 418 -4.50 16.43 23.61
C ASP A 418 -4.19 15.28 22.65
N ASP A 419 -5.25 14.70 22.09
CA ASP A 419 -5.19 13.52 21.23
C ASP A 419 -5.69 13.87 19.82
N LEU A 420 -5.15 13.24 18.77
CA LEU A 420 -5.62 13.40 17.39
C LEU A 420 -7.14 13.19 17.31
N PHE A 421 -7.64 12.24 18.10
CA PHE A 421 -9.05 11.88 18.19
C PHE A 421 -9.93 12.85 18.98
N SER A 422 -9.34 13.89 19.60
CA SER A 422 -10.09 14.98 20.22
C SER A 422 -10.47 16.10 19.23
N LEU A 423 -10.02 16.03 17.98
CA LEU A 423 -10.22 17.09 16.99
C LEU A 423 -11.62 17.06 16.37
N GLY A 424 -12.27 18.22 16.32
CA GLY A 424 -13.49 18.44 15.53
C GLY A 424 -14.63 17.47 15.88
N SER A 425 -15.17 16.83 14.84
CA SER A 425 -16.25 15.83 14.94
C SER A 425 -15.79 14.43 15.34
N LEU A 426 -14.48 14.18 15.47
CA LEU A 426 -13.94 12.85 15.80
C LEU A 426 -14.44 12.30 17.14
N PRO A 427 -14.54 13.09 18.23
CA PRO A 427 -15.07 12.58 19.50
C PRO A 427 -16.50 12.02 19.36
N GLU A 428 -17.35 12.73 18.63
CA GLU A 428 -18.75 12.32 18.40
C GLU A 428 -18.80 11.05 17.57
N LYS A 429 -18.05 10.98 16.45
CA LYS A 429 -18.00 9.79 15.61
C LYS A 429 -17.43 8.58 16.35
N LEU A 430 -16.33 8.74 17.08
CA LEU A 430 -15.75 7.67 17.89
C LEU A 430 -16.70 7.23 19.02
N SER A 431 -17.42 8.17 19.64
CA SER A 431 -18.45 7.82 20.63
C SER A 431 -19.64 7.07 20.02
N SER A 432 -20.00 7.37 18.77
CA SER A 432 -21.03 6.62 18.01
C SER A 432 -20.55 5.20 17.66
N LEU A 433 -19.26 5.04 17.43
CA LEU A 433 -18.62 3.73 17.20
C LEU A 433 -18.48 2.92 18.49
N ARG A 434 -18.47 3.55 19.68
CA ARG A 434 -18.40 2.89 21.01
C ARG A 434 -19.65 2.06 21.40
N GLY A 435 -20.67 1.97 20.54
CA GLY A 435 -21.72 0.93 20.61
C GLY A 435 -21.28 -0.42 20.03
N SER A 436 -20.18 -0.43 19.28
CA SER A 436 -19.39 -1.57 18.80
C SER A 436 -18.05 -1.54 19.57
N PRO A 437 -17.31 -2.64 19.82
CA PRO A 437 -16.26 -2.67 20.82
C PRO A 437 -14.99 -1.93 20.36
N TYR A 438 -14.99 -0.60 20.41
CA TYR A 438 -13.78 0.22 20.52
C TYR A 438 -13.47 0.46 22.00
N THR A 439 -13.32 -0.64 22.73
CA THR A 439 -12.43 -0.72 23.88
C THR A 439 -11.32 -1.64 23.43
N PHE A 440 -10.08 -1.17 23.45
CA PHE A 440 -8.93 -1.99 23.14
C PHE A 440 -8.84 -3.13 24.17
N GLN A 441 -9.49 -4.26 23.89
CA GLN A 441 -9.29 -5.50 24.61
C GLN A 441 -8.07 -6.15 24.00
N GLY A 442 -6.91 -5.98 24.64
CA GLY A 442 -5.77 -6.85 24.40
C GLY A 442 -6.19 -8.29 24.63
N THR A 443 -6.53 -9.01 23.57
CA THR A 443 -6.81 -10.44 23.63
C THR A 443 -5.48 -11.14 23.90
N GLY A 444 -5.26 -11.42 25.19
CA GLY A 444 -4.15 -12.21 25.66
C GLY A 444 -4.20 -13.60 25.04
N ILE A 445 -3.34 -13.84 24.05
CA ILE A 445 -2.92 -15.20 23.71
C ILE A 445 -2.04 -15.65 24.87
N SER A 446 -2.59 -16.52 25.72
CA SER A 446 -1.88 -17.24 26.76
C SER A 446 -0.75 -18.08 26.13
N CYS A 447 0.43 -17.50 26.01
CA CYS A 447 1.64 -18.27 25.74
C CYS A 447 2.08 -18.91 27.06
N HIS A 448 2.15 -20.25 27.06
CA HIS A 448 2.61 -21.04 28.18
C HIS A 448 3.95 -20.52 28.71
N GLN A 449 3.96 -20.08 29.97
CA GLN A 449 5.15 -19.71 30.71
C GLN A 449 6.07 -20.93 30.84
N THR A 450 7.23 -20.89 30.19
CA THR A 450 8.40 -21.66 30.63
C THR A 450 9.16 -20.84 31.68
N PRO A 451 9.66 -21.45 32.77
CA PRO A 451 10.19 -20.69 33.89
C PRO A 451 11.54 -20.04 33.55
N ARG A 452 11.64 -18.73 33.75
CA ARG A 452 12.92 -18.01 33.83
C ARG A 452 13.74 -18.53 35.01
N VAL A 453 14.96 -19.00 34.74
CA VAL A 453 16.03 -19.08 35.73
C VAL A 453 16.81 -17.76 35.69
N SER A 454 16.99 -17.18 36.87
CA SER A 454 17.65 -15.90 37.12
C SER A 454 19.13 -16.07 37.50
N GLU A 455 19.89 -14.96 37.31
CA GLU A 455 21.21 -14.63 37.88
C GLU A 455 22.44 -15.31 37.22
N THR A 456 23.62 -14.69 37.00
CA THR A 456 24.24 -13.40 37.33
C THR A 456 25.53 -13.24 36.46
N SER A 457 25.82 -12.04 35.96
CA SER A 457 27.00 -11.18 36.23
C SER A 457 28.36 -11.45 35.55
N GLU A 458 28.94 -10.34 35.08
CA GLU A 458 30.38 -9.96 34.98
C GLU A 458 31.26 -10.27 33.74
N ARG A 459 31.48 -9.17 32.97
CA ARG A 459 32.76 -8.56 32.50
C ARG A 459 33.90 -9.46 31.99
N LEU A 460 34.34 -9.19 30.75
CA LEU A 460 35.70 -8.69 30.47
C LEU A 460 35.87 -8.19 29.03
N ALA A 461 36.64 -7.10 28.92
CA ALA A 461 36.99 -6.37 27.72
C ALA A 461 38.27 -6.89 27.04
N ASN A 462 38.48 -6.39 25.82
CA ASN A 462 39.73 -6.28 25.04
C ASN A 462 40.03 -7.43 24.05
N LEU A 463 39.98 -7.13 22.74
CA LEU A 463 41.15 -6.69 21.97
C LEU A 463 40.79 -6.31 20.52
N SER A 464 41.66 -5.47 19.96
CA SER A 464 41.54 -4.59 18.80
C SER A 464 41.91 -5.23 17.44
N ASN A 465 41.29 -4.70 16.37
CA ASN A 465 41.77 -4.46 14.99
C ASN A 465 42.67 -5.50 14.29
N ILE A 466 42.25 -5.92 13.08
CA ILE A 466 42.95 -5.64 11.80
C ILE A 466 42.09 -6.07 10.59
N SER A 467 42.00 -5.14 9.63
CA SER A 467 41.66 -5.19 8.20
C SER A 467 41.72 -6.53 7.46
N GLY A 468 40.78 -6.76 6.53
CA GLY A 468 40.96 -7.67 5.39
C GLY A 468 39.67 -8.00 4.61
N MET A 469 39.44 -7.30 3.50
CA MET A 469 38.43 -7.64 2.49
C MET A 469 38.74 -8.98 1.78
N MET A 470 37.66 -9.69 1.41
CA MET A 470 37.53 -10.71 0.36
C MET A 470 37.98 -12.17 0.62
N SER A 471 37.16 -13.10 0.08
CA SER A 471 37.12 -14.58 0.22
C SER A 471 36.51 -15.04 1.56
N SER A 472 35.50 -15.91 1.64
CA SER A 472 35.07 -16.98 0.76
C SER A 472 33.58 -17.28 0.98
N VAL A 473 32.85 -17.46 -0.12
CA VAL A 473 31.53 -18.06 -0.17
C VAL A 473 31.76 -19.57 -0.08
N ASP A 474 31.65 -20.19 1.09
CA ASP A 474 31.62 -21.67 1.20
C ASP A 474 31.14 -22.27 2.55
N ASP A 475 30.81 -21.46 3.58
CA ASP A 475 30.46 -22.01 4.91
C ASP A 475 28.94 -22.16 5.19
N TYR A 476 28.07 -22.03 4.18
CA TYR A 476 26.61 -22.20 4.35
C TYR A 476 26.08 -23.60 3.96
N LEU A 477 26.94 -24.58 3.67
CA LEU A 477 26.56 -25.92 3.19
C LEU A 477 27.17 -27.10 3.98
N ARG A 478 27.31 -26.97 5.31
CA ARG A 478 27.58 -28.12 6.18
C ARG A 478 26.57 -28.20 7.32
N LEU A 479 25.45 -28.85 7.05
CA LEU A 479 24.63 -29.47 8.08
C LEU A 479 25.24 -30.86 8.33
N ASP A 480 26.03 -30.99 9.40
CA ASP A 480 26.41 -32.30 9.91
C ASP A 480 25.17 -32.95 10.57
N ASP A 481 24.86 -34.13 10.03
CA ASP A 481 23.96 -35.14 10.57
C ASP A 481 24.35 -35.56 12.00
N GLU A 482 23.40 -36.23 12.65
CA GLU A 482 23.49 -36.94 13.94
C GLU A 482 22.90 -36.21 15.17
N ASN A 483 21.56 -36.12 15.19
CA ASN A 483 20.75 -36.73 16.26
C ASN A 483 19.25 -36.40 16.06
N TYR A 484 18.58 -37.14 15.18
CA TYR A 484 17.13 -37.31 15.24
C TYR A 484 16.81 -38.79 15.15
N THR A 485 16.67 -39.42 16.32
CA THR A 485 16.06 -40.76 16.42
C THR A 485 14.62 -40.68 15.95
N LEU A 486 14.37 -41.33 14.82
CA LEU A 486 13.06 -41.57 14.20
C LEU A 486 12.07 -42.16 15.22
N ARG A 487 10.96 -41.44 15.45
CA ARG A 487 9.70 -42.09 15.81
C ARG A 487 9.03 -42.52 14.51
N PRO A 488 8.48 -43.75 14.40
CA PRO A 488 7.73 -44.14 13.23
C PRO A 488 6.47 -43.28 13.16
N VAL A 489 6.32 -42.54 12.06
CA VAL A 489 5.08 -41.86 11.71
C VAL A 489 4.16 -42.93 11.13
N ASP A 490 2.96 -43.07 11.73
CA ASP A 490 1.88 -43.86 11.15
C ASP A 490 1.54 -43.33 9.75
N GLU A 491 1.72 -44.17 8.72
CA GLU A 491 1.39 -43.89 7.31
C GLU A 491 -0.13 -43.77 7.04
N ASN A 492 -0.95 -43.45 8.04
CA ASN A 492 -2.41 -43.37 7.94
C ASN A 492 -2.99 -41.95 8.14
N GLN A 493 -2.17 -40.89 8.00
CA GLN A 493 -2.64 -39.50 7.92
C GLN A 493 -2.13 -38.83 6.64
N SER A 494 -2.56 -39.33 5.49
CA SER A 494 -2.53 -38.59 4.23
C SER A 494 -3.89 -38.73 3.58
N THR A 495 -4.41 -37.62 3.05
CA THR A 495 -5.76 -37.41 2.47
C THR A 495 -6.90 -37.24 3.48
N GLN A 496 -6.88 -36.15 4.24
CA GLN A 496 -8.15 -35.52 4.63
C GLN A 496 -8.65 -34.79 3.37
N ALA A 497 -9.69 -35.33 2.73
CA ALA A 497 -10.28 -34.74 1.54
C ALA A 497 -10.69 -33.29 1.84
N CYS A 498 -10.33 -32.33 0.97
CA CYS A 498 -10.83 -30.97 1.04
C CYS A 498 -12.38 -31.05 1.06
N GLU A 499 -13.04 -30.39 2.02
CA GLU A 499 -14.49 -30.39 2.07
C GLU A 499 -15.04 -29.76 0.78
N PRO A 500 -15.99 -30.41 0.08
CA PRO A 500 -16.54 -29.86 -1.15
C PRO A 500 -17.27 -28.54 -0.84
N MET A 501 -17.01 -27.52 -1.64
CA MET A 501 -17.66 -26.22 -1.52
C MET A 501 -19.18 -26.34 -1.69
N ASP A 502 -19.94 -25.65 -0.86
CA ASP A 502 -21.39 -25.58 -0.98
C ASP A 502 -21.79 -24.91 -2.32
N GLU A 503 -22.53 -25.65 -3.16
CA GLU A 503 -22.99 -25.18 -4.47
C GLU A 503 -23.89 -23.93 -4.36
N GLU A 504 -24.60 -23.76 -3.24
CA GLU A 504 -25.48 -22.62 -3.01
C GLU A 504 -24.69 -21.33 -2.73
N LEU A 505 -23.59 -21.43 -1.98
CA LEU A 505 -22.66 -20.32 -1.75
C LEU A 505 -21.96 -19.88 -3.04
N LEU A 506 -21.50 -20.84 -3.84
CA LEU A 506 -20.87 -20.56 -5.13
C LEU A 506 -21.84 -19.85 -6.07
N LYS A 507 -23.10 -20.28 -6.10
CA LYS A 507 -24.14 -19.65 -6.92
C LYS A 507 -24.47 -18.22 -6.45
N SER A 508 -24.55 -17.99 -5.15
CA SER A 508 -24.79 -16.64 -4.59
C SER A 508 -23.65 -15.67 -4.92
N LEU A 509 -22.40 -16.14 -4.86
CA LEU A 509 -21.22 -15.34 -5.22
C LEU A 509 -21.17 -15.04 -6.73
N LEU A 510 -21.51 -16.01 -7.58
CA LEU A 510 -21.56 -15.81 -9.03
C LEU A 510 -22.73 -14.90 -9.45
N GLU A 511 -23.91 -15.04 -8.84
CA GLU A 511 -25.05 -14.14 -9.08
C GLU A 511 -24.75 -12.70 -8.64
N TYR A 512 -23.96 -12.50 -7.58
CA TYR A 512 -23.50 -11.16 -7.18
C TYR A 512 -22.49 -10.56 -8.16
N VAL A 513 -21.56 -11.38 -8.69
CA VAL A 513 -20.57 -10.96 -9.70
C VAL A 513 -21.22 -10.70 -11.07
N GLU A 514 -22.26 -11.45 -11.43
CA GLU A 514 -23.02 -11.26 -12.68
C GLU A 514 -24.10 -10.16 -12.57
N GLY A 515 -24.61 -9.88 -11.36
CA GLY A 515 -25.64 -8.88 -11.08
C GLY A 515 -25.23 -7.44 -11.43
N ASP A 516 -23.93 -7.15 -11.45
CA ASP A 516 -23.37 -5.86 -11.90
C ASP A 516 -23.15 -5.78 -13.42
N CYS A 517 -23.44 -6.84 -14.19
CA CYS A 517 -23.18 -6.93 -15.63
C CYS A 517 -24.41 -7.07 -16.53
N VAL A 518 -25.65 -7.12 -16.01
CA VAL A 518 -26.85 -7.36 -16.84
C VAL A 518 -27.81 -6.17 -16.81
N GLY A 519 -27.46 -5.15 -17.58
CA GLY A 519 -28.35 -4.05 -17.98
C GLY A 519 -28.41 -3.93 -19.50
N GLY A 520 -28.66 -5.02 -20.21
CA GLY A 520 -28.80 -5.04 -21.67
C GLY A 520 -29.95 -5.94 -22.10
N GLU A 521 -31.15 -5.37 -22.19
CA GLU A 521 -32.34 -6.04 -22.73
C GLU A 521 -32.06 -6.52 -24.16
N TYR A 522 -32.09 -7.84 -24.36
CA TYR A 522 -32.41 -8.42 -25.66
C TYR A 522 -33.89 -8.13 -25.96
N ARG A 523 -34.15 -7.36 -27.03
CA ARG A 523 -35.45 -7.37 -27.71
C ARG A 523 -35.27 -7.96 -29.10
N ASP A 524 -36.23 -8.84 -29.40
CA ASP A 524 -36.37 -9.76 -30.53
C ASP A 524 -36.07 -9.20 -31.94
#